data_AF-A0A2G9PU66-F1
#
_entry.id   AF-A0A2G9PU66-F1
#
_cell.length_a   1.000
_cell.length_b   1.000
_cell.length_c   1.000
_cell.angle_alpha   90.00
_cell.angle_beta   90.00
_cell.angle_gamma   90.00
#
_symmetry.space_group_name_H-M   'P 1'
#
loop_
_entity.id
_entity.type
_entity.pdbx_description
1 polymer ?
#
loop_
_entity_poly.entity_id
_entity_poly.type
_entity_poly.pdbx_seq_one_letter_code
_entity_poly.pdbx_strand_id
1 'polypeptide(L)'
;VASLWKDIKEDAKRDAAKVVVGTVGNVVKRAEHLEGKLDCAVLSLEEQGIDVAGIDSKIDDFSSLVASAKEDYETARKYLADAKSNDDANAKDYVTKTHTLIKQAENKIEKAHSLLKEIVREIKAAGGDISKCGADDETGSDDREYVVVDDDGSVAIDPRPVPILGGDEDEHGCKASAGYTWCAAKKECIRNWETECLVKKSCSEDSDCVRVNAGCCGCGAGGKVMAVHEDNADMWKEDIAKRCAGMMCPTVMSNDPSCSGTAKCINNVCKIEGGTAGGAVLLADATTTTENSTEA
;
A
#
# COMPACT_ATOMS: atom_id res chain seq x y z
N VAL A 1 5.65 40.29 34.14
CA VAL A 1 6.77 39.58 33.45
C VAL A 1 7.14 38.30 34.18
N ALA A 2 7.47 38.32 35.47
CA ALA A 2 7.83 37.09 36.22
C ALA A 2 6.72 36.02 36.30
N SER A 3 5.44 36.40 36.40
CA SER A 3 4.31 35.46 36.34
C SER A 3 4.18 34.80 34.96
N LEU A 4 4.29 35.58 33.89
CA LEU A 4 4.21 35.09 32.51
C LEU A 4 5.26 34.02 32.19
N TRP A 5 6.51 34.21 32.64
CA TRP A 5 7.58 33.20 32.50
C TRP A 5 7.31 31.93 33.32
N LYS A 6 6.59 32.04 34.43
CA LYS A 6 6.21 30.89 35.26
C LYS A 6 5.15 30.07 34.53
N ASP A 7 4.15 30.72 33.94
CA ASP A 7 3.06 30.04 33.23
C ASP A 7 3.59 29.34 31.97
N ILE A 8 4.40 30.04 31.15
CA ILE A 8 5.08 29.44 29.99
C ILE A 8 5.92 28.22 30.37
N LYS A 9 6.59 28.26 31.53
CA LYS A 9 7.40 27.13 32.00
C LYS A 9 6.56 25.93 32.40
N GLU A 10 5.37 26.14 32.97
CA GLU A 10 4.48 25.04 33.34
C GLU A 10 3.78 24.43 32.11
N ASP A 11 3.40 25.25 31.13
CA ASP A 11 2.91 24.77 29.83
C ASP A 11 3.96 23.92 29.11
N ALA A 12 5.21 24.41 29.04
CA ALA A 12 6.30 23.67 28.42
C ALA A 12 6.55 22.30 29.08
N LYS A 13 6.38 22.19 30.42
CA LYS A 13 6.49 20.91 31.11
C LYS A 13 5.33 19.97 30.79
N ARG A 14 4.12 20.51 30.70
CA ARG A 14 2.92 19.73 30.36
C ARG A 14 3.02 19.17 28.94
N ASP A 15 3.42 20.00 27.98
CA ASP A 15 3.56 19.57 26.60
C ASP A 15 4.72 18.58 26.43
N ALA A 16 5.84 18.80 27.12
CA ALA A 16 6.91 17.80 27.19
C ALA A 16 6.40 16.47 27.75
N ALA A 17 5.59 16.49 28.81
CA ALA A 17 5.00 15.27 29.37
C ALA A 17 4.09 14.55 28.38
N LYS A 18 3.28 15.27 27.59
CA LYS A 18 2.44 14.67 26.53
C LYS A 18 3.29 13.92 25.48
N VAL A 19 4.40 14.52 25.04
CA VAL A 19 5.30 13.91 24.05
C VAL A 19 5.93 12.62 24.60
N VAL A 20 6.42 12.65 25.84
CA VAL A 20 7.04 11.46 26.45
C VAL A 20 6.00 10.35 26.66
N VAL A 21 4.81 10.70 27.15
CA VAL A 21 3.69 9.76 27.28
C VAL A 21 3.41 9.09 25.93
N GLY A 22 3.14 9.85 24.87
CA GLY A 22 2.88 9.28 23.54
C GLY A 22 3.99 8.35 23.04
N THR A 23 5.26 8.71 23.27
CA THR A 23 6.41 7.89 22.88
C THR A 23 6.44 6.55 23.63
N VAL A 24 6.25 6.58 24.95
CA VAL A 24 6.22 5.37 25.79
C VAL A 24 5.03 4.48 25.40
N GLY A 25 3.87 5.06 25.10
CA GLY A 25 2.70 4.33 24.62
C GLY A 25 2.98 3.53 23.35
N ASN A 26 3.67 4.13 22.37
CA ASN A 26 4.06 3.44 21.14
C ASN A 26 5.02 2.26 21.41
N VAL A 27 5.93 2.41 22.37
CA VAL A 27 6.85 1.33 22.76
C VAL A 27 6.09 0.18 23.43
N VAL A 28 5.15 0.49 24.33
CA VAL A 28 4.30 -0.53 24.99
C VAL A 28 3.51 -1.32 23.95
N LYS A 29 2.84 -0.65 22.99
CA LYS A 29 2.08 -1.34 21.93
C LYS A 29 2.94 -2.29 21.10
N ARG A 30 4.16 -1.86 20.74
CA ARG A 30 5.12 -2.71 20.02
C ARG A 30 5.56 -3.90 20.85
N ALA A 31 5.70 -3.74 22.17
CA ALA A 31 6.03 -4.83 23.07
C ALA A 31 4.89 -5.85 23.16
N GLU A 32 3.63 -5.41 23.23
CA GLU A 32 2.46 -6.31 23.21
C GLU A 32 2.39 -7.13 21.91
N HIS A 33 2.61 -6.50 20.75
CA HIS A 33 2.65 -7.23 19.48
C HIS A 33 3.79 -8.24 19.42
N LEU A 34 4.89 -7.97 20.12
CA LEU A 34 6.04 -8.86 20.16
C LEU A 34 5.79 -10.11 21.02
N GLU A 35 4.96 -10.03 22.06
CA GLU A 35 4.55 -11.20 22.88
C GLU A 35 3.99 -12.30 21.98
N GLY A 36 3.03 -11.99 21.12
CA GLY A 36 2.45 -12.97 20.20
C GLY A 36 3.45 -13.57 19.21
N LYS A 37 4.50 -12.83 18.84
CA LYS A 37 5.58 -13.36 17.98
C LYS A 37 6.50 -14.30 18.74
N LEU A 38 6.75 -14.04 20.01
CA LEU A 38 7.54 -14.91 20.88
C LEU A 38 6.79 -16.21 21.15
N ASP A 39 5.49 -16.13 21.46
CA ASP A 39 4.63 -17.29 21.68
C ASP A 39 4.61 -18.21 20.44
N CYS A 40 4.42 -17.64 19.25
CA CYS A 40 4.49 -18.40 18.01
C CYS A 40 5.86 -19.06 17.80
N ALA A 41 6.96 -18.36 18.12
CA ALA A 41 8.30 -18.89 17.92
C ALA A 41 8.58 -20.08 18.84
N VAL A 42 8.12 -19.98 20.10
CA VAL A 42 8.15 -21.07 21.08
C VAL A 42 7.32 -22.25 20.61
N LEU A 43 6.08 -22.06 20.15
CA LEU A 43 5.25 -23.13 19.62
C LEU A 43 5.98 -23.92 18.50
N SER A 44 6.67 -23.22 17.60
CA SER A 44 7.45 -23.89 16.53
C SER A 44 8.64 -24.71 17.06
N LEU A 45 9.21 -24.32 18.21
CA LEU A 45 10.30 -25.03 18.88
C LEU A 45 9.79 -26.26 19.64
N GLU A 46 8.62 -26.15 20.28
CA GLU A 46 7.93 -27.27 20.93
C GLU A 46 7.58 -28.37 19.92
N GLU A 47 7.07 -28.00 18.74
CA GLU A 47 6.80 -28.96 17.65
C GLU A 47 8.06 -29.69 17.16
N GLN A 48 9.22 -29.04 17.27
CA GLN A 48 10.52 -29.64 16.96
C GLN A 48 11.06 -30.52 18.10
N GLY A 49 10.34 -30.62 19.21
CA GLY A 49 10.71 -31.42 20.38
C GLY A 49 11.86 -30.83 21.19
N ILE A 50 12.08 -29.52 21.11
CA ILE A 50 13.10 -28.81 21.88
C ILE A 50 12.51 -28.37 23.22
N ASP A 51 13.27 -28.51 24.30
CA ASP A 51 12.87 -28.04 25.63
C ASP A 51 12.89 -26.50 25.69
N VAL A 52 11.71 -25.91 25.89
CA VAL A 52 11.49 -24.45 25.92
C VAL A 52 11.12 -23.92 27.31
N ALA A 53 11.08 -24.77 28.34
CA ALA A 53 10.59 -24.37 29.67
C ALA A 53 11.32 -23.17 30.29
N GLY A 54 12.61 -23.00 29.97
CA GLY A 54 13.40 -21.83 30.39
C GLY A 54 13.03 -20.54 29.62
N ILE A 55 12.60 -20.68 28.38
CA ILE A 55 12.18 -19.57 27.49
C ILE A 55 10.79 -19.09 27.91
N ASP A 56 9.85 -20.00 28.16
CA ASP A 56 8.48 -19.68 28.57
C ASP A 56 8.45 -18.86 29.85
N SER A 57 9.23 -19.29 30.85
CA SER A 57 9.30 -18.56 32.12
C SER A 57 9.78 -17.11 31.92
N LYS A 58 10.67 -16.87 30.95
CA LYS A 58 11.14 -15.51 30.64
C LYS A 58 10.11 -14.71 29.84
N ILE A 59 9.34 -15.37 28.98
CA ILE A 59 8.23 -14.74 28.25
C ILE A 59 7.15 -14.30 29.24
N ASP A 60 6.81 -15.12 30.24
CA ASP A 60 5.86 -14.74 31.30
C ASP A 60 6.33 -13.51 32.09
N ASP A 61 7.61 -13.46 32.46
CA ASP A 61 8.22 -12.32 33.13
C ASP A 61 8.23 -11.06 32.23
N PHE A 62 8.50 -11.24 30.93
CA PHE A 62 8.41 -10.16 29.94
C PHE A 62 6.99 -9.61 29.85
N SER A 63 5.98 -10.46 29.66
CA SER A 63 4.58 -10.08 29.55
C SER A 63 4.06 -9.40 30.82
N SER A 64 4.49 -9.88 31.98
CA SER A 64 4.18 -9.26 33.28
C SER A 64 4.74 -7.82 33.39
N LEU A 65 5.96 -7.58 32.88
CA LEU A 65 6.58 -6.25 32.85
C LEU A 65 5.89 -5.33 31.85
N VAL A 66 5.53 -5.82 30.67
CA VAL A 66 4.81 -5.04 29.65
C VAL A 66 3.42 -4.65 30.16
N ALA A 67 2.68 -5.58 30.75
CA ALA A 67 1.38 -5.31 31.38
C ALA A 67 1.49 -4.26 32.50
N SER A 68 2.52 -4.39 33.35
CA SER A 68 2.78 -3.43 34.42
C SER A 68 3.19 -2.05 33.89
N ALA A 69 3.89 -1.97 32.75
CA ALA A 69 4.27 -0.71 32.12
C ALA A 69 3.07 -0.04 31.44
N LYS A 70 2.16 -0.84 30.87
CA LYS A 70 0.90 -0.39 30.28
C LYS A 70 0.01 0.28 31.33
N GLU A 71 -0.15 -0.34 32.51
CA GLU A 71 -0.94 0.23 33.59
C GLU A 71 -0.41 1.61 34.06
N ASP A 72 0.91 1.72 34.25
CA ASP A 72 1.57 2.98 34.63
C ASP A 72 1.34 4.07 33.56
N TYR A 73 1.52 3.71 32.28
CA TYR A 73 1.33 4.61 31.15
C TYR A 73 -0.13 5.06 31.00
N GLU A 74 -1.10 4.15 31.11
CA GLU A 74 -2.53 4.49 31.04
C GLU A 74 -2.94 5.42 32.18
N THR A 75 -2.39 5.19 33.38
CA THR A 75 -2.61 6.04 34.55
C THR A 75 -1.99 7.43 34.34
N ALA A 76 -0.77 7.50 33.79
CA ALA A 76 -0.13 8.76 33.44
C ALA A 76 -0.92 9.55 32.39
N ARG A 77 -1.48 8.85 31.38
CA ARG A 77 -2.33 9.45 30.34
C ARG A 77 -3.60 10.06 30.93
N LYS A 78 -4.24 9.40 31.90
CA LYS A 78 -5.42 9.93 32.62
C LYS A 78 -5.07 11.23 33.36
N TYR A 79 -3.97 11.27 34.11
CA TYR A 79 -3.53 12.47 34.81
C TYR A 79 -3.25 13.66 33.87
N LEU A 80 -2.70 13.42 32.66
CA LEU A 80 -2.53 14.48 31.67
C LEU A 80 -3.84 14.95 31.03
N ALA A 81 -4.80 14.05 30.83
CA ALA A 81 -6.12 14.39 30.31
C ALA A 81 -6.91 15.26 31.29
N ASP A 82 -6.76 15.02 32.59
CA ASP A 82 -7.40 15.77 33.67
C ASP A 82 -6.75 17.14 33.89
N ALA A 83 -5.46 17.28 33.62
CA ALA A 83 -4.74 18.55 33.71
C ALA A 83 -5.03 19.44 32.50
N LYS A 84 -6.28 19.91 32.28
CA LYS A 84 -6.70 20.62 31.06
C LYS A 84 -6.13 22.04 30.94
N SER A 85 -5.93 22.74 32.04
CA SER A 85 -5.47 24.14 32.05
C SER A 85 -4.49 24.46 33.19
N ASN A 86 -3.68 25.50 33.04
CA ASN A 86 -2.82 26.02 34.13
C ASN A 86 -3.60 26.64 35.30
N ASP A 87 -4.90 26.89 35.12
CA ASP A 87 -5.79 27.42 36.16
C ASP A 87 -6.27 26.35 37.14
N ASP A 88 -6.06 25.06 36.82
CA ASP A 88 -6.35 23.96 37.72
C ASP A 88 -5.35 23.93 38.88
N ALA A 89 -5.84 24.10 40.12
CA ALA A 89 -5.02 24.09 41.34
C ALA A 89 -4.14 22.82 41.48
N ASN A 90 -4.54 21.72 40.84
CA ASN A 90 -3.87 20.43 40.86
C ASN A 90 -3.00 20.14 39.64
N ALA A 91 -2.95 21.02 38.62
CA ALA A 91 -2.24 20.77 37.36
C ALA A 91 -0.77 20.38 37.57
N LYS A 92 -0.07 21.05 38.48
CA LYS A 92 1.34 20.78 38.81
C LYS A 92 1.55 19.42 39.46
N ASP A 93 0.63 19.03 40.34
CA ASP A 93 0.68 17.72 41.01
C ASP A 93 0.46 16.61 39.99
N TYR A 94 -0.51 16.77 39.08
CA TYR A 94 -0.75 15.82 37.99
C TYR A 94 0.43 15.67 37.03
N VAL A 95 1.08 16.78 36.63
CA VAL A 95 2.29 16.71 35.79
C VAL A 95 3.44 15.98 36.52
N THR A 96 3.59 16.21 37.83
CA THR A 96 4.62 15.54 38.64
C THR A 96 4.35 14.04 38.80
N LYS A 97 3.08 13.67 39.07
CA LYS A 97 2.63 12.28 39.13
C LYS A 97 2.81 11.57 37.79
N THR A 98 2.46 12.24 36.69
CA THR A 98 2.68 11.75 35.32
C THR A 98 4.14 11.43 35.09
N HIS A 99 5.05 12.36 35.38
CA HIS A 99 6.48 12.14 35.19
C HIS A 99 7.02 10.97 36.05
N THR A 100 6.48 10.79 37.26
CA THR A 100 6.85 9.67 38.13
C THR A 100 6.40 8.33 37.56
N LEU A 101 5.15 8.23 37.12
CA LEU A 101 4.58 7.02 36.52
C LEU A 101 5.27 6.66 35.21
N ILE A 102 5.58 7.65 34.37
CA ILE A 102 6.29 7.41 33.11
C ILE A 102 7.70 6.91 33.36
N LYS A 103 8.41 7.45 34.35
CA LYS A 103 9.72 6.92 34.75
C LYS A 103 9.64 5.48 35.25
N GLN A 104 8.56 5.11 35.93
CA GLN A 104 8.31 3.72 36.35
C GLN A 104 8.06 2.81 35.13
N ALA A 105 7.24 3.25 34.19
CA ALA A 105 6.98 2.55 32.93
C ALA A 105 8.28 2.36 32.12
N GLU A 106 9.10 3.40 31.96
CA GLU A 106 10.39 3.33 31.27
C GLU A 106 11.33 2.30 31.90
N ASN A 107 11.42 2.26 33.23
CA ASN A 107 12.26 1.27 33.91
C ASN A 107 11.75 -0.17 33.71
N LYS A 108 10.42 -0.37 33.69
CA LYS A 108 9.81 -1.67 33.40
C LYS A 108 10.08 -2.09 31.95
N ILE A 109 9.96 -1.18 31.00
CA ILE A 109 10.26 -1.40 29.58
C ILE A 109 11.75 -1.72 29.38
N GLU A 110 12.65 -1.04 30.09
CA GLU A 110 14.09 -1.33 30.01
C GLU A 110 14.40 -2.76 30.48
N LYS A 111 13.78 -3.20 31.58
CA LYS A 111 13.89 -4.59 32.07
C LYS A 111 13.29 -5.59 31.08
N ALA A 112 12.12 -5.28 30.53
CA ALA A 112 11.47 -6.11 29.51
C ALA A 112 12.36 -6.25 28.27
N HIS A 113 12.98 -5.16 27.80
CA HIS A 113 13.91 -5.20 26.69
C HIS A 113 15.19 -6.00 26.99
N SER A 114 15.66 -6.00 28.25
CA SER A 114 16.76 -6.87 28.67
C SER A 114 16.36 -8.35 28.57
N LEU A 115 15.19 -8.71 29.10
CA LEU A 115 14.66 -10.08 29.01
C LEU A 115 14.43 -10.49 27.55
N LEU A 116 13.87 -9.61 26.73
CA LEU A 116 13.67 -9.86 25.30
C LEU A 116 14.98 -10.26 24.61
N LYS A 117 16.08 -9.55 24.90
CA LYS A 117 17.40 -9.90 24.33
C LYS A 117 17.86 -11.28 24.76
N GLU A 118 17.55 -11.70 25.98
CA GLU A 118 17.85 -13.05 26.45
C GLU A 118 16.98 -14.10 25.75
N ILE A 119 15.67 -13.87 25.70
CA ILE A 119 14.70 -14.74 25.01
C ILE A 119 15.11 -14.95 23.54
N VAL A 120 15.37 -13.87 22.80
CA VAL A 120 15.78 -13.93 21.38
C VAL A 120 17.09 -14.71 21.21
N ARG A 121 18.03 -14.57 22.16
CA ARG A 121 19.29 -15.33 22.13
C ARG A 121 19.05 -16.82 22.34
N GLU A 122 18.19 -17.19 23.29
CA GLU A 122 17.86 -18.59 23.58
C GLU A 122 17.08 -19.24 22.44
N ILE A 123 16.08 -18.55 21.89
CA ILE A 123 15.35 -19.00 20.69
C ILE A 123 16.32 -19.24 19.52
N LYS A 124 17.25 -18.30 19.29
CA LYS A 124 18.25 -18.46 18.22
C LYS A 124 19.24 -19.59 18.49
N ALA A 125 19.62 -19.82 19.74
CA ALA A 125 20.49 -20.93 20.14
C ALA A 125 19.80 -22.28 19.96
N ALA A 126 18.47 -22.33 20.15
CA ALA A 126 17.63 -23.47 19.87
C ALA A 126 17.36 -23.69 18.36
N GLY A 127 17.81 -22.79 17.48
CA GLY A 127 17.56 -22.87 16.03
C GLY A 127 16.20 -22.33 15.60
N GLY A 128 15.48 -21.66 16.48
CA GLY A 128 14.21 -20.99 16.20
C GLY A 128 14.40 -19.67 15.46
N ASP A 129 13.37 -19.27 14.71
CA ASP A 129 13.36 -18.04 13.91
C ASP A 129 12.05 -17.27 14.14
N ILE A 130 12.15 -16.13 14.83
CA ILE A 130 11.02 -15.26 15.18
C ILE A 130 10.45 -14.55 13.93
N SER A 131 11.22 -14.42 12.84
CA SER A 131 10.75 -13.76 11.62
C SER A 131 9.66 -14.53 10.87
N LYS A 132 9.59 -15.84 11.09
CA LYS A 132 8.54 -16.71 10.52
C LYS A 132 7.21 -16.54 11.24
N CYS A 133 7.24 -16.01 12.45
CA CYS A 133 6.09 -15.65 13.24
C CYS A 133 5.69 -14.20 12.95
N GLY A 134 5.30 -13.97 11.70
CA GLY A 134 4.47 -12.84 11.33
C GLY A 134 3.08 -13.39 11.10
N ALA A 135 2.08 -12.86 11.83
CA ALA A 135 0.73 -12.91 11.28
C ALA A 135 0.82 -12.39 9.84
N ASP A 136 0.33 -13.20 8.91
CA ASP A 136 -0.36 -12.76 7.71
C ASP A 136 -0.67 -11.26 7.73
N ASP A 137 0.18 -10.53 7.02
CA ASP A 137 0.09 -9.10 6.82
C ASP A 137 -1.03 -8.81 5.81
N GLU A 138 -2.29 -8.88 6.24
CA GLU A 138 -3.37 -8.11 5.61
C GLU A 138 -3.52 -6.70 6.21
N THR A 139 -2.69 -6.34 7.19
CA THR A 139 -2.56 -4.94 7.60
C THR A 139 -1.10 -4.62 7.84
N GLY A 140 -0.42 -4.32 6.73
CA GLY A 140 0.85 -3.61 6.73
C GLY A 140 0.62 -2.18 7.19
N SER A 141 0.21 -2.00 8.44
CA SER A 141 0.29 -0.72 9.12
C SER A 141 1.68 -0.64 9.74
N ASP A 142 2.50 0.21 9.15
CA ASP A 142 3.50 0.93 9.90
C ASP A 142 2.76 1.61 11.06
N ASP A 143 2.74 0.98 12.25
CA ASP A 143 2.10 1.45 13.48
C ASP A 143 2.82 2.69 14.06
N ARG A 144 3.12 3.66 13.20
CA ARG A 144 3.35 5.03 13.62
C ARG A 144 1.98 5.66 13.78
N GLU A 145 1.38 5.42 14.94
CA GLU A 145 0.36 6.31 15.49
C GLU A 145 1.00 7.69 15.67
N TYR A 146 0.69 8.61 14.76
CA TYR A 146 1.03 10.02 14.91
C TYR A 146 -0.07 10.69 15.71
N VAL A 147 0.25 11.10 16.94
CA VAL A 147 -0.61 11.98 17.73
C VAL A 147 -0.51 13.37 17.12
N VAL A 148 -1.55 13.81 16.41
CA VAL A 148 -1.70 15.22 16.02
C VAL A 148 -2.24 15.95 17.25
N VAL A 149 -1.45 16.86 17.81
CA VAL A 149 -1.85 17.72 18.93
C VAL A 149 -2.34 19.02 18.31
N ASP A 150 -3.65 19.25 18.30
CA ASP A 150 -4.21 20.55 17.91
C ASP A 150 -3.91 21.61 18.99
N ASP A 151 -3.80 22.89 18.60
CA ASP A 151 -3.44 24.04 19.45
C ASP A 151 -4.37 24.28 20.66
N ASP A 152 -5.53 23.62 20.73
CA ASP A 152 -6.49 23.72 21.85
C ASP A 152 -6.40 22.57 22.87
N GLY A 153 -5.50 21.61 22.66
CA GLY A 153 -5.30 20.47 23.57
C GLY A 153 -6.47 19.49 23.61
N SER A 154 -7.44 19.58 22.68
CA SER A 154 -8.42 18.53 22.47
C SER A 154 -7.78 17.40 21.66
N VAL A 155 -7.79 16.19 22.22
CA VAL A 155 -7.52 14.97 21.44
C VAL A 155 -8.85 14.61 20.80
N ALA A 156 -9.17 15.23 19.67
CA ALA A 156 -10.21 14.73 18.81
C ALA A 156 -9.71 13.41 18.22
N ILE A 157 -10.34 12.29 18.59
CA ILE A 157 -10.31 11.09 17.75
C ILE A 157 -11.12 11.49 16.52
N ASP A 158 -10.49 12.18 15.59
CA ASP A 158 -11.09 12.47 14.31
C ASP A 158 -11.00 11.19 13.49
N PRO A 159 -12.12 10.50 13.18
CA PRO A 159 -12.12 9.52 12.11
C PRO A 159 -12.08 10.30 10.79
N ARG A 160 -11.07 11.15 10.59
CA ARG A 160 -10.67 11.53 9.25
C ARG A 160 -10.16 10.22 8.67
N PRO A 161 -10.81 9.68 7.62
CA PRO A 161 -10.31 8.48 6.99
C PRO A 161 -8.88 8.81 6.57
N VAL A 162 -7.90 8.19 7.25
CA VAL A 162 -6.63 7.89 6.62
C VAL A 162 -7.04 7.32 5.26
N PRO A 163 -6.54 7.84 4.13
CA PRO A 163 -6.83 7.21 2.86
C PRO A 163 -6.37 5.78 3.03
N ILE A 164 -7.34 4.87 3.14
CA ILE A 164 -7.09 3.47 3.42
C ILE A 164 -6.22 3.04 2.24
N LEU A 165 -4.93 2.81 2.48
CA LEU A 165 -4.07 2.23 1.46
C LEU A 165 -4.58 0.79 1.29
N GLY A 166 -5.32 0.56 0.21
CA GLY A 166 -6.07 -0.66 -0.04
C GLY A 166 -7.58 -0.61 0.20
N GLY A 167 -8.18 0.55 0.49
CA GLY A 167 -9.64 0.75 0.51
C GLY A 167 -10.19 1.36 -0.78
N ASP A 168 -9.38 1.38 -1.84
CA ASP A 168 -9.76 1.75 -3.19
C ASP A 168 -10.24 0.53 -3.99
N GLU A 169 -10.94 -0.37 -3.30
CA GLU A 169 -11.71 -1.43 -3.94
C GLU A 169 -12.84 -0.80 -4.76
N ASP A 170 -12.85 -1.07 -6.06
CA ASP A 170 -14.00 -0.73 -6.91
C ASP A 170 -15.22 -1.62 -6.59
N GLU A 171 -16.34 -1.42 -7.28
CA GLU A 171 -17.58 -2.22 -7.11
C GLU A 171 -17.38 -3.73 -7.31
N HIS A 172 -16.22 -4.13 -7.86
CA HIS A 172 -15.84 -5.51 -8.10
C HIS A 172 -14.73 -6.01 -7.16
N GLY A 173 -14.32 -5.21 -6.17
CA GLY A 173 -13.29 -5.58 -5.19
C GLY A 173 -11.85 -5.38 -5.68
N CYS A 174 -11.63 -4.64 -6.78
CA CYS A 174 -10.28 -4.46 -7.32
C CYS A 174 -9.58 -3.23 -6.74
N LYS A 175 -8.37 -3.41 -6.22
CA LYS A 175 -7.53 -2.36 -5.63
C LYS A 175 -6.61 -1.71 -6.66
N ALA A 176 -6.98 -0.52 -7.15
CA ALA A 176 -6.21 0.23 -8.15
C ALA A 176 -4.79 0.60 -7.67
N SER A 177 -4.62 0.85 -6.38
CA SER A 177 -3.38 1.17 -5.66
C SER A 177 -2.39 0.02 -5.69
N ALA A 178 -2.89 -1.21 -5.68
CA ALA A 178 -2.12 -2.43 -5.87
C ALA A 178 -1.95 -2.80 -7.36
N GLY A 179 -2.41 -1.95 -8.28
CA GLY A 179 -2.29 -2.16 -9.72
C GLY A 179 -3.42 -2.93 -10.38
N TYR A 180 -4.45 -3.31 -9.62
CA TYR A 180 -5.52 -4.14 -10.12
C TYR A 180 -6.61 -3.30 -10.77
N THR A 181 -7.13 -3.78 -11.89
CA THR A 181 -8.26 -3.20 -12.61
C THR A 181 -9.26 -4.31 -12.90
N TRP A 182 -10.56 -4.05 -12.68
CA TRP A 182 -11.58 -5.03 -12.99
C TRP A 182 -11.64 -5.34 -14.47
N CYS A 183 -11.72 -6.63 -14.77
CA CYS A 183 -11.84 -7.11 -16.12
C CYS A 183 -13.17 -7.84 -16.34
N ALA A 184 -14.17 -7.17 -16.92
CA ALA A 184 -15.50 -7.73 -17.18
C ALA A 184 -15.46 -9.01 -18.05
N ALA A 185 -14.48 -9.05 -18.95
CA ALA A 185 -14.11 -10.17 -19.80
C ALA A 185 -13.83 -11.48 -19.05
N LYS A 186 -13.05 -11.38 -17.95
CA LYS A 186 -12.58 -12.52 -17.16
C LYS A 186 -13.29 -12.66 -15.81
N LYS A 187 -14.04 -11.63 -15.42
CA LYS A 187 -14.68 -11.50 -14.10
C LYS A 187 -13.66 -11.62 -12.96
N GLU A 188 -12.48 -11.04 -13.15
CA GLU A 188 -11.41 -11.02 -12.16
C GLU A 188 -10.66 -9.68 -12.20
N CYS A 189 -10.01 -9.35 -11.08
CA CYS A 189 -9.13 -8.20 -10.96
C CYS A 189 -7.76 -8.54 -11.55
N ILE A 190 -7.33 -7.82 -12.58
CA ILE A 190 -6.05 -8.09 -13.25
C ILE A 190 -5.11 -6.90 -13.16
N ARG A 191 -3.82 -7.17 -13.29
CA ARG A 191 -2.80 -6.15 -13.56
C ARG A 191 -2.58 -6.04 -15.05
N ASN A 192 -2.95 -4.90 -15.65
CA ASN A 192 -2.91 -4.71 -17.10
C ASN A 192 -1.52 -4.93 -17.74
N TRP A 193 -0.43 -4.83 -16.96
CA TRP A 193 0.94 -5.10 -17.43
C TRP A 193 1.37 -6.57 -17.33
N GLU A 194 0.68 -7.39 -16.53
CA GLU A 194 0.91 -8.83 -16.42
C GLU A 194 -0.07 -9.62 -17.30
N THR A 195 -1.30 -9.12 -17.44
CA THR A 195 -2.39 -9.80 -18.15
C THR A 195 -3.26 -8.77 -18.86
N GLU A 196 -3.42 -8.91 -20.18
CA GLU A 196 -4.31 -8.05 -20.96
C GLU A 196 -5.79 -8.38 -20.66
N CYS A 197 -6.63 -7.36 -20.41
CA CYS A 197 -8.06 -7.52 -20.14
C CYS A 197 -8.90 -7.87 -21.38
N LEU A 198 -8.26 -8.08 -22.52
CA LEU A 198 -8.97 -8.43 -23.73
C LEU A 198 -9.44 -9.87 -23.58
N VAL A 199 -10.76 -10.12 -23.55
CA VAL A 199 -11.22 -11.35 -24.21
C VAL A 199 -10.71 -11.17 -25.63
N LYS A 200 -9.67 -11.91 -26.01
CA LYS A 200 -9.31 -12.03 -27.42
C LYS A 200 -10.44 -12.81 -28.06
N LYS A 201 -11.55 -12.12 -28.33
CA LYS A 201 -12.64 -12.63 -29.14
C LYS A 201 -12.02 -12.83 -30.51
N SER A 202 -11.96 -14.09 -30.91
CA SER A 202 -11.42 -14.47 -32.19
C SER A 202 -12.28 -13.85 -33.29
N CYS A 203 -11.65 -13.23 -34.27
CA CYS A 203 -12.33 -12.83 -35.50
C CYS A 203 -12.47 -14.04 -36.44
N SER A 204 -13.51 -14.04 -37.27
CA SER A 204 -13.70 -15.03 -38.34
C SER A 204 -13.51 -14.39 -39.72
N GLU A 205 -13.90 -13.12 -39.88
CA GLU A 205 -13.76 -12.35 -41.11
C GLU A 205 -13.07 -11.01 -40.85
N ASP A 206 -12.55 -10.36 -41.91
CA ASP A 206 -11.89 -9.05 -41.79
C ASP A 206 -12.84 -7.95 -41.29
N SER A 207 -14.15 -8.08 -41.55
CA SER A 207 -15.18 -7.15 -41.08
C SER A 207 -15.33 -7.13 -39.56
N ASP A 208 -14.98 -8.23 -38.88
CA ASP A 208 -15.06 -8.32 -37.42
C ASP A 208 -14.00 -7.44 -36.74
N CYS A 209 -13.01 -6.96 -37.49
CA CYS A 209 -11.87 -6.23 -36.97
C CYS A 209 -11.97 -4.73 -37.28
N VAL A 210 -11.95 -3.94 -36.22
CA VAL A 210 -11.99 -2.48 -36.32
C VAL A 210 -10.69 -1.85 -35.81
N ARG A 211 -10.31 -0.74 -36.45
CA ARG A 211 -9.11 0.03 -36.12
C ARG A 211 -9.42 1.01 -34.99
N VAL A 212 -8.65 0.94 -33.90
CA VAL A 212 -8.76 1.80 -32.72
C VAL A 212 -7.39 2.37 -32.33
N ASN A 213 -7.36 3.45 -31.53
CA ASN A 213 -6.11 3.97 -30.99
C ASN A 213 -5.56 3.00 -29.94
N ALA A 214 -4.27 2.66 -30.00
CA ALA A 214 -3.68 1.76 -29.00
C ALA A 214 -3.40 2.45 -27.65
N GLY A 215 -3.48 3.77 -27.61
CA GLY A 215 -3.27 4.58 -26.40
C GLY A 215 -3.95 5.95 -26.52
N CYS A 216 -3.60 6.86 -25.63
CA CYS A 216 -4.26 8.17 -25.51
C CYS A 216 -4.17 9.03 -26.76
N CYS A 217 -3.06 8.93 -27.50
CA CYS A 217 -2.83 9.70 -28.70
C CYS A 217 -2.96 8.80 -29.94
N GLY A 218 -3.61 9.34 -30.98
CA GLY A 218 -3.73 8.68 -32.27
C GLY A 218 -2.60 9.05 -33.22
N CYS A 219 -2.69 8.57 -34.45
CA CYS A 219 -1.68 8.82 -35.50
C CYS A 219 -1.44 10.29 -35.83
N GLY A 220 -2.44 11.16 -35.68
CA GLY A 220 -2.28 12.61 -35.87
C GLY A 220 -1.56 13.33 -34.74
N ALA A 221 -1.20 12.61 -33.67
CA ALA A 221 -0.64 13.19 -32.46
C ALA A 221 0.46 12.30 -31.83
N GLY A 222 1.29 11.68 -32.68
CA GLY A 222 2.47 10.90 -32.29
C GLY A 222 2.19 9.50 -31.76
N GLY A 223 0.94 9.03 -31.84
CA GLY A 223 0.54 7.71 -31.35
C GLY A 223 0.45 6.63 -32.42
N LYS A 224 -0.11 5.47 -32.05
CA LYS A 224 -0.25 4.30 -32.92
C LYS A 224 -1.66 3.74 -32.86
N VAL A 225 -2.03 2.92 -33.83
CA VAL A 225 -3.34 2.25 -33.87
C VAL A 225 -3.16 0.74 -33.75
N MET A 226 -4.22 0.07 -33.32
CA MET A 226 -4.31 -1.38 -33.25
C MET A 226 -5.67 -1.85 -33.76
N ALA A 227 -5.80 -3.14 -34.01
CA ALA A 227 -7.06 -3.75 -34.41
C ALA A 227 -7.68 -4.50 -33.22
N VAL A 228 -8.97 -4.33 -33.01
CA VAL A 228 -9.76 -5.04 -32.01
C VAL A 228 -11.03 -5.59 -32.67
N HIS A 229 -11.65 -6.58 -32.06
CA HIS A 229 -12.95 -7.08 -32.51
C HIS A 229 -14.02 -5.98 -32.35
N GLU A 230 -14.98 -5.88 -33.27
CA GLU A 230 -16.04 -4.86 -33.28
C GLU A 230 -16.79 -4.75 -31.95
N ASP A 231 -17.20 -5.87 -31.36
CA ASP A 231 -17.86 -5.93 -30.05
C ASP A 231 -17.09 -5.29 -28.90
N ASN A 232 -15.75 -5.26 -28.99
CA ASN A 232 -14.89 -4.72 -27.95
C ASN A 232 -14.48 -3.27 -28.22
N ALA A 233 -14.84 -2.74 -29.39
CA ALA A 233 -14.35 -1.45 -29.86
C ALA A 233 -14.88 -0.28 -29.03
N ASP A 234 -16.16 -0.32 -28.65
CA ASP A 234 -16.76 0.77 -27.89
C ASP A 234 -16.30 0.77 -26.43
N MET A 235 -16.22 -0.41 -25.82
CA MET A 235 -15.61 -0.58 -24.50
C MET A 235 -14.16 -0.05 -24.48
N TRP A 236 -13.38 -0.34 -25.53
CA TRP A 236 -12.02 0.17 -25.66
C TRP A 236 -11.96 1.69 -25.78
N LYS A 237 -12.83 2.29 -26.62
CA LYS A 237 -12.89 3.75 -26.77
C LYS A 237 -13.29 4.44 -25.46
N GLU A 238 -14.23 3.88 -24.71
CA GLU A 238 -14.65 4.41 -23.41
C GLU A 238 -13.53 4.32 -22.36
N ASP A 239 -12.82 3.20 -22.29
CA ASP A 239 -11.67 3.02 -21.38
C ASP A 239 -10.54 4.00 -21.70
N ILE A 240 -10.19 4.16 -22.98
CA ILE A 240 -9.24 5.18 -23.45
C ILE A 240 -9.73 6.59 -23.07
N ALA A 241 -11.00 6.92 -23.30
CA ALA A 241 -11.55 8.24 -22.98
C ALA A 241 -11.47 8.56 -21.47
N LYS A 242 -11.74 7.56 -20.61
CA LYS A 242 -11.62 7.70 -19.15
C LYS A 242 -10.17 7.86 -18.72
N ARG A 243 -9.27 7.00 -19.19
CA ARG A 243 -7.85 7.01 -18.81
C ARG A 243 -7.10 8.24 -19.28
N CYS A 244 -7.51 8.78 -20.43
CA CYS A 244 -6.84 9.90 -21.09
C CYS A 244 -7.54 11.24 -20.82
N ALA A 245 -8.51 11.27 -19.90
CA ALA A 245 -9.20 12.49 -19.49
C ALA A 245 -8.19 13.52 -18.94
N GLY A 246 -8.10 14.68 -19.61
CA GLY A 246 -7.16 15.75 -19.24
C GLY A 246 -5.74 15.61 -19.81
N MET A 247 -5.45 14.55 -20.58
CA MET A 247 -4.15 14.39 -21.23
C MET A 247 -4.10 15.16 -22.56
N MET A 248 -3.07 15.98 -22.75
CA MET A 248 -2.84 16.68 -24.01
C MET A 248 -1.91 15.88 -24.91
N CYS A 249 -2.33 15.69 -26.16
CA CYS A 249 -1.50 15.03 -27.16
C CYS A 249 -0.65 16.05 -27.94
N PRO A 250 0.60 15.70 -28.29
CA PRO A 250 1.47 16.58 -29.06
C PRO A 250 0.98 16.73 -30.51
N THR A 251 1.17 17.88 -31.12
CA THR A 251 0.78 18.15 -32.51
C THR A 251 1.84 17.65 -33.51
N VAL A 252 2.18 16.36 -33.44
CA VAL A 252 3.16 15.71 -34.33
C VAL A 252 2.52 14.51 -35.01
N MET A 253 2.73 14.34 -36.32
CA MET A 253 2.26 13.14 -37.01
C MET A 253 3.14 11.94 -36.62
N SER A 254 2.51 10.80 -36.38
CA SER A 254 3.21 9.56 -36.08
C SER A 254 3.75 8.91 -37.35
N ASN A 255 4.98 8.43 -37.29
CA ASN A 255 5.59 7.59 -38.32
C ASN A 255 5.41 6.09 -38.01
N ASP A 256 4.56 5.72 -37.05
CA ASP A 256 4.32 4.32 -36.72
C ASP A 256 3.66 3.59 -37.90
N PRO A 257 4.16 2.41 -38.32
CA PRO A 257 3.62 1.66 -39.45
C PRO A 257 2.12 1.36 -39.34
N SER A 258 1.60 1.21 -38.12
CA SER A 258 0.18 0.95 -37.93
C SER A 258 -0.71 2.07 -38.50
N CYS A 259 -0.19 3.31 -38.60
CA CYS A 259 -0.96 4.46 -39.01
C CYS A 259 -1.42 4.43 -40.47
N SER A 260 -0.68 3.76 -41.35
CA SER A 260 -1.04 3.50 -42.74
C SER A 260 -1.72 2.13 -42.96
N GLY A 261 -1.80 1.30 -41.93
CA GLY A 261 -2.39 -0.04 -42.03
C GLY A 261 -3.91 -0.12 -41.83
N THR A 262 -4.47 -1.24 -42.25
CA THR A 262 -5.88 -1.61 -42.21
C THR A 262 -6.10 -2.79 -41.24
N ALA A 263 -7.24 -2.82 -40.54
CA ALA A 263 -7.57 -3.93 -39.65
C ALA A 263 -7.97 -5.16 -40.48
N LYS A 264 -7.35 -6.31 -40.19
CA LYS A 264 -7.64 -7.60 -40.82
C LYS A 264 -7.65 -8.72 -39.78
N CYS A 265 -8.38 -9.78 -40.08
CA CYS A 265 -8.37 -10.99 -39.31
C CYS A 265 -7.25 -11.92 -39.79
N ILE A 266 -6.21 -12.12 -38.97
CA ILE A 266 -5.10 -13.00 -39.30
C ILE A 266 -4.96 -14.05 -38.21
N ASN A 267 -5.11 -15.32 -38.59
CA ASN A 267 -5.05 -16.46 -37.66
C ASN A 267 -6.04 -16.29 -36.50
N ASN A 268 -7.29 -15.93 -36.81
CA ASN A 268 -8.36 -15.69 -35.83
C ASN A 268 -8.07 -14.55 -34.84
N VAL A 269 -7.14 -13.63 -35.18
CA VAL A 269 -6.78 -12.48 -34.36
C VAL A 269 -6.77 -11.21 -35.20
N CYS A 270 -7.45 -10.16 -34.72
CA CYS A 270 -7.43 -8.86 -35.36
C CYS A 270 -6.04 -8.23 -35.28
N LYS A 271 -5.46 -7.91 -36.44
CA LYS A 271 -4.16 -7.24 -36.60
C LYS A 271 -4.24 -6.12 -37.63
N ILE A 272 -3.30 -5.18 -37.56
CA ILE A 272 -3.16 -4.12 -38.55
C ILE A 272 -2.18 -4.60 -39.64
N GLU A 273 -2.64 -4.73 -40.88
CA GLU A 273 -1.84 -5.03 -42.06
C GLU A 273 -1.65 -3.78 -42.95
N GLY A 274 -0.45 -3.57 -43.47
CA GLY A 274 -0.21 -2.61 -44.56
C GLY A 274 0.50 -1.30 -44.18
N GLY A 275 1.33 -1.31 -43.14
CA GLY A 275 2.12 -0.15 -42.78
C GLY A 275 3.40 0.04 -43.60
N THR A 276 3.35 0.61 -44.80
CA THR A 276 4.59 1.13 -45.40
C THR A 276 5.03 2.32 -44.57
N ALA A 277 6.12 2.16 -43.80
CA ALA A 277 6.86 3.29 -43.25
C ALA A 277 7.10 4.28 -44.39
N GLY A 278 6.75 5.56 -44.18
CA GLY A 278 6.78 6.60 -45.20
C GLY A 278 7.96 6.43 -46.16
N GLY A 279 7.64 6.07 -47.41
CA GLY A 279 8.64 5.89 -48.45
C GLY A 279 9.32 7.21 -48.74
N ALA A 280 10.64 7.22 -48.59
CA ALA A 280 11.47 7.77 -49.64
C ALA A 280 11.03 7.10 -50.95
N VAL A 281 10.54 7.90 -51.89
CA VAL A 281 10.32 7.48 -53.27
C VAL A 281 11.70 7.15 -53.84
N LEU A 282 11.98 5.86 -54.05
CA LEU A 282 12.88 5.43 -55.10
C LEU A 282 12.26 4.24 -55.84
N LEU A 283 12.07 4.51 -57.12
CA LEU A 283 11.58 3.63 -58.18
C LEU A 283 12.25 2.26 -58.17
N ALA A 284 11.44 1.21 -58.33
CA ALA A 284 11.83 0.03 -59.11
C ALA A 284 10.56 -0.71 -59.58
N ASP A 285 10.27 -0.48 -60.85
CA ASP A 285 9.69 -1.36 -61.86
C ASP A 285 8.39 -2.13 -61.57
N ALA A 286 7.33 -1.60 -62.20
CA ALA A 286 6.27 -2.39 -62.76
C ALA A 286 6.81 -3.30 -63.88
N THR A 287 6.48 -4.59 -63.85
CA THR A 287 5.85 -5.27 -65.00
C THR A 287 5.34 -6.67 -64.62
N THR A 288 4.01 -6.73 -64.48
CA THR A 288 3.11 -7.78 -65.00
C THR A 288 3.35 -9.25 -64.66
N THR A 289 2.51 -9.72 -63.73
CA THR A 289 1.81 -11.02 -63.78
C THR A 289 1.17 -11.26 -65.15
N THR A 290 1.25 -12.50 -65.65
CA THR A 290 0.07 -13.16 -66.23
C THR A 290 0.14 -14.64 -65.87
N GLU A 291 -0.72 -15.03 -64.92
CA GLU A 291 -1.22 -16.40 -64.81
C GLU A 291 -2.09 -16.69 -66.03
N ASN A 292 -2.11 -17.95 -66.48
CA ASN A 292 -3.37 -18.52 -66.93
C ASN A 292 -3.37 -20.03 -66.65
N SER A 293 -4.41 -20.47 -65.95
CA SER A 293 -4.70 -21.87 -65.66
C SER A 293 -5.98 -22.30 -66.40
N THR A 294 -5.93 -23.52 -66.92
CA THR A 294 -7.02 -24.52 -67.08
C THR A 294 -8.09 -24.40 -68.19
N GLU A 295 -8.12 -25.47 -69.00
CA GLU A 295 -9.27 -26.28 -69.48
C GLU A 295 -10.48 -25.63 -70.17
N ALA A 296 -10.52 -25.77 -71.51
CA ALA A 296 -11.54 -26.49 -72.27
C ALA A 296 -11.04 -26.75 -73.70
#